data_AF-X1SX78-F1
#
_entry.id   AF-X1SX78-F1
#
_cell.length_a   1.000
_cell.length_b   1.000
_cell.length_c   1.000
_cell.angle_alpha   90.00
_cell.angle_beta   90.00
_cell.angle_gamma   90.00
#
_symmetry.space_group_name_H-M   'P 1'
#
loop_
_entity.id
_entity.type
_entity.pdbx_description
1 polymer ?
#
loop_
_entity_poly.entity_id
_entity_poly.type
_entity_poly.pdbx_seq_one_letter_code
_entity_poly.pdbx_strand_id
1 'polypeptide(L)'
;ETYFYKDEYWGVPIWTMVFLLTYRPSLLEKYVGTSEPPKNWEEYLEYAEKLTDPENDVYGIGIGGGINLMISEQAYTFMANTGAMFFDEEGNVTFNNPETIQAMEMYRDLFQYNPPGAEAWSWGEIELNIMAGKIAMAPYFPSVQRRFDMELDSDAKMSIQQLHHSNLLKILMSQQLALS
;
A
#
# COMPACT_ATOMS: atom_id res chain seq x y z
N GLU A 1 14.78 4.49 13.96
CA GLU A 1 16.00 5.15 14.45
C GLU A 1 15.63 6.47 15.10
N THR A 2 16.42 6.97 16.07
CA THR A 2 16.26 8.32 16.61
C THR A 2 16.58 9.36 15.53
N TYR A 3 15.91 10.50 15.56
CA TYR A 3 16.20 11.58 14.61
C TYR A 3 17.53 12.21 15.01
N PHE A 4 18.61 11.81 14.34
CA PHE A 4 19.97 12.28 14.58
C PHE A 4 20.42 13.20 13.46
N TYR A 5 20.84 14.42 13.79
CA TYR A 5 21.30 15.40 12.82
C TYR A 5 22.31 16.34 13.47
N LYS A 6 23.43 16.61 12.76
CA LYS A 6 24.55 17.46 13.25
C LYS A 6 25.02 17.07 14.65
N ASP A 7 25.29 15.78 14.83
CA ASP A 7 25.79 15.20 16.09
C ASP A 7 24.85 15.32 17.31
N GLU A 8 23.58 15.63 17.08
CA GLU A 8 22.57 15.80 18.13
C GLU A 8 21.32 14.95 17.89
N TYR A 9 20.66 14.52 18.97
CA TYR A 9 19.36 13.84 18.92
C TYR A 9 18.22 14.85 19.02
N TRP A 10 17.39 14.91 17.99
CA TRP A 10 16.26 15.84 17.85
C TRP A 10 14.90 15.19 18.11
N GLY A 11 14.86 13.87 18.18
CA GLY A 11 13.61 13.16 18.43
C GLY A 11 13.79 11.67 18.66
N VAL A 12 12.87 11.11 19.45
CA VAL A 12 12.77 9.68 19.69
C VAL A 12 11.53 9.18 18.98
N PRO A 13 11.62 8.19 18.07
CA PRO A 13 10.46 7.62 17.41
C PRO A 13 9.58 6.93 18.46
N ILE A 14 8.35 7.43 18.62
CA ILE A 14 7.38 6.80 19.51
C ILE A 14 6.64 5.71 18.74
N TRP A 15 6.14 6.02 17.55
CA TRP A 15 5.48 5.08 16.63
C TRP A 15 5.94 5.32 15.18
N THR A 16 5.87 4.27 14.36
CA THR A 16 6.09 4.31 12.92
C THR A 16 4.87 3.78 12.19
N MET A 17 4.55 4.41 11.07
CA MET A 17 3.45 4.02 10.21
C MET A 17 4.03 3.61 8.87
N VAL A 18 3.66 2.41 8.42
CA VAL A 18 4.05 1.86 7.13
C VAL A 18 2.80 1.34 6.46
N PHE A 19 2.71 1.45 5.14
CA PHE A 19 1.70 0.71 4.39
C PHE A 19 2.18 -0.71 4.16
N LEU A 20 1.30 -1.66 4.47
CA LEU A 20 1.45 -3.06 4.11
C LEU A 20 0.20 -3.48 3.36
N LEU A 21 0.32 -4.53 2.55
CA LEU A 21 -0.84 -5.08 1.87
C LEU A 21 -1.73 -5.76 2.91
N THR A 22 -2.87 -5.13 3.20
CA THR A 22 -3.93 -5.71 4.01
C THR A 22 -4.90 -6.41 3.09
N TYR A 23 -5.23 -7.68 3.34
CA TYR A 23 -6.07 -8.47 2.45
C TYR A 23 -7.03 -9.41 3.20
N ARG A 24 -8.07 -9.90 2.49
CA ARG A 24 -9.08 -10.83 3.01
C ARG A 24 -8.86 -12.25 2.46
N PRO A 25 -8.27 -13.18 3.25
CA PRO A 25 -8.00 -14.54 2.78
C PRO A 25 -9.23 -15.29 2.28
N SER A 26 -10.40 -15.07 2.90
CA SER A 26 -11.66 -15.72 2.49
C SER A 26 -12.15 -15.28 1.11
N LEU A 27 -11.97 -14.00 0.74
CA LEU A 27 -12.28 -13.51 -0.59
C LEU A 27 -11.26 -14.01 -1.62
N LEU A 28 -9.99 -14.03 -1.27
CA LEU A 28 -8.96 -14.59 -2.14
C LEU A 28 -9.23 -16.08 -2.42
N GLU A 29 -9.59 -16.88 -1.40
CA GLU A 29 -9.95 -18.29 -1.60
C GLU A 29 -11.20 -18.43 -2.50
N LYS A 30 -12.22 -17.60 -2.28
CA LYS A 30 -13.48 -17.63 -3.04
C LYS A 30 -13.30 -17.26 -4.51
N TYR A 31 -12.55 -16.21 -4.81
CA TYR A 31 -12.49 -15.60 -6.15
C TYR A 31 -11.23 -15.96 -6.94
N VAL A 32 -10.13 -16.27 -6.24
CA VAL A 32 -8.82 -16.55 -6.84
C VAL A 32 -8.43 -18.03 -6.67
N GLY A 33 -8.98 -18.72 -5.66
CA GLY A 33 -8.67 -20.13 -5.38
C GLY A 33 -7.44 -20.35 -4.52
N THR A 34 -7.00 -19.31 -3.79
CA THR A 34 -5.93 -19.40 -2.80
C THR A 34 -6.15 -18.38 -1.70
N SER A 35 -5.77 -18.69 -0.46
CA SER A 35 -5.75 -17.72 0.64
C SER A 35 -4.50 -16.85 0.67
N GLU A 36 -3.51 -17.13 -0.19
CA GLU A 36 -2.22 -16.44 -0.21
C GLU A 36 -2.32 -15.12 -1.00
N PRO A 37 -1.73 -14.03 -0.49
CA PRO A 37 -1.71 -12.74 -1.16
C PRO A 37 -0.86 -12.75 -2.44
N PRO A 38 -1.04 -11.76 -3.34
CA PRO A 38 -0.23 -11.62 -4.54
C PRO A 38 1.24 -11.39 -4.17
N LYS A 39 2.15 -12.02 -4.93
CA LYS A 39 3.60 -12.00 -4.67
C LYS A 39 4.34 -10.99 -5.53
N ASN A 40 3.71 -10.53 -6.60
CA ASN A 40 4.26 -9.59 -7.56
C ASN A 40 3.14 -8.68 -8.10
N TRP A 41 3.55 -7.71 -8.91
CA TRP A 41 2.69 -6.67 -9.46
C TRP A 41 1.67 -7.22 -10.45
N GLU A 42 2.06 -8.22 -11.24
CA GLU A 42 1.18 -8.87 -12.21
C GLU A 42 0.05 -9.63 -11.50
N GLU A 43 0.39 -10.44 -10.49
CA GLU A 43 -0.58 -11.12 -9.63
C GLU A 43 -1.48 -10.12 -8.90
N TYR A 44 -0.93 -8.97 -8.46
CA TYR A 44 -1.71 -7.98 -7.75
C TYR A 44 -2.83 -7.39 -8.61
N LEU A 45 -2.53 -7.06 -9.86
CA LEU A 45 -3.51 -6.58 -10.82
C LEU A 45 -4.53 -7.67 -11.18
N GLU A 46 -4.05 -8.90 -11.45
CA GLU A 46 -4.92 -10.05 -11.75
C GLU A 46 -5.88 -10.34 -10.59
N TYR A 47 -5.40 -10.27 -9.35
CA TYR A 47 -6.21 -10.49 -8.16
C TYR A 47 -7.24 -9.38 -8.02
N ALA A 48 -6.85 -8.11 -8.20
CA ALA A 48 -7.77 -6.98 -8.12
C ALA A 48 -8.92 -7.13 -9.14
N GLU A 49 -8.62 -7.58 -10.36
CA GLU A 49 -9.63 -7.88 -11.37
C GLU A 49 -10.58 -9.00 -10.93
N LYS A 50 -10.05 -10.17 -10.55
CA LYS A 50 -10.86 -11.33 -10.16
C LYS A 50 -11.71 -11.11 -8.92
N LEU A 51 -11.21 -10.31 -7.97
CA LEU A 51 -11.88 -10.00 -6.72
C LEU A 51 -12.97 -8.94 -6.88
N THR A 52 -13.03 -8.24 -8.01
CA THR A 52 -14.02 -7.19 -8.23
C THR A 52 -15.33 -7.79 -8.74
N ASP A 53 -16.36 -7.69 -7.91
CA ASP A 53 -17.70 -8.24 -8.12
C ASP A 53 -18.73 -7.20 -7.64
N PRO A 54 -19.00 -6.16 -8.45
CA PRO A 54 -19.86 -5.04 -8.06
C PRO A 54 -21.30 -5.45 -7.74
N GLU A 55 -21.79 -6.56 -8.33
CA GLU A 55 -23.12 -7.11 -8.06
C GLU A 55 -23.27 -7.60 -6.61
N ASN A 56 -22.15 -8.00 -5.99
CA ASN A 56 -22.09 -8.40 -4.59
C ASN A 56 -21.44 -7.34 -3.69
N ASP A 57 -21.22 -6.12 -4.21
CA ASP A 57 -20.60 -5.00 -3.48
C ASP A 57 -19.18 -5.33 -2.96
N VAL A 58 -18.45 -6.17 -3.72
CA VAL A 58 -17.06 -6.55 -3.45
C VAL A 58 -16.15 -5.94 -4.51
N TYR A 59 -15.03 -5.36 -4.08
CA TYR A 59 -14.08 -4.66 -4.92
C TYR A 59 -12.67 -5.15 -4.60
N GLY A 60 -11.88 -5.37 -5.65
CA GLY A 60 -10.57 -5.99 -5.53
C GLY A 60 -9.56 -5.13 -4.77
N ILE A 61 -9.67 -3.80 -4.88
CA ILE A 61 -8.72 -2.88 -4.28
C ILE A 61 -9.38 -1.71 -3.55
N GLY A 62 -8.70 -1.21 -2.52
CA GLY A 62 -8.97 0.06 -1.86
C GLY A 62 -7.77 1.00 -1.92
N ILE A 63 -7.76 1.90 -2.89
CA ILE A 63 -6.82 3.03 -3.02
C ILE A 63 -7.61 4.30 -3.36
N GLY A 64 -7.12 5.48 -3.01
CA GLY A 64 -7.89 6.72 -3.19
C GLY A 64 -7.39 7.63 -4.32
N GLY A 65 -8.28 8.42 -4.91
CA GLY A 65 -7.94 9.39 -5.95
C GLY A 65 -7.97 10.85 -5.50
N GLY A 66 -8.25 11.09 -4.21
CA GLY A 66 -8.38 12.43 -3.65
C GLY A 66 -7.08 13.22 -3.61
N ILE A 67 -7.18 14.54 -3.47
CA ILE A 67 -6.02 15.43 -3.33
C ILE A 67 -5.73 15.62 -1.84
N ASN A 68 -5.00 14.69 -1.24
CA ASN A 68 -4.61 14.74 0.17
C ASN A 68 -3.32 13.96 0.46
N LEU A 69 -2.83 14.07 1.71
CA LEU A 69 -1.58 13.46 2.15
C LEU A 69 -1.58 11.93 2.01
N MET A 70 -2.70 11.25 2.34
CA MET A 70 -2.80 9.79 2.25
C MET A 70 -2.54 9.30 0.84
N ILE A 71 -3.12 9.98 -0.16
CA ILE A 71 -2.93 9.62 -1.57
C ILE A 71 -1.50 9.89 -2.02
N SER A 72 -0.90 10.97 -1.53
CA SER A 72 0.52 11.24 -1.76
C SER A 72 1.40 10.11 -1.21
N GLU A 73 1.15 9.65 0.02
CA GLU A 73 1.86 8.53 0.64
C GLU A 73 1.63 7.20 -0.08
N GLN A 74 0.40 6.95 -0.55
CA GLN A 74 0.12 5.76 -1.37
C GLN A 74 0.92 5.84 -2.68
N ALA A 75 0.84 6.94 -3.42
CA ALA A 75 1.60 7.12 -4.65
C ALA A 75 3.12 6.90 -4.43
N TYR A 76 3.68 7.41 -3.33
CA TYR A 76 5.08 7.18 -2.97
C TYR A 76 5.39 5.70 -2.71
N THR A 77 4.45 4.97 -2.11
CA THR A 77 4.60 3.52 -1.88
C THR A 77 4.70 2.77 -3.21
N PHE A 78 3.88 3.12 -4.22
CA PHE A 78 3.99 2.53 -5.55
C PHE A 78 5.29 2.92 -6.25
N MET A 79 5.67 4.20 -6.18
CA MET A 79 6.93 4.70 -6.76
C MET A 79 8.16 4.01 -6.19
N ALA A 80 8.24 3.88 -4.86
CA ALA A 80 9.38 3.26 -4.18
C ALA A 80 9.63 1.81 -4.62
N ASN A 81 8.59 1.11 -5.09
CA ASN A 81 8.72 -0.26 -5.60
C ASN A 81 9.24 -0.36 -7.04
N THR A 82 9.20 0.73 -7.81
CA THR A 82 9.78 0.81 -9.17
C THR A 82 11.22 1.36 -9.15
N GLY A 83 11.68 1.88 -8.01
CA GLY A 83 12.96 2.57 -7.88
C GLY A 83 12.89 4.06 -8.23
N ALA A 84 11.70 4.60 -8.50
CA ALA A 84 11.50 6.02 -8.73
C ALA A 84 11.84 6.86 -7.49
N MET A 85 12.53 7.97 -7.71
CA MET A 85 12.95 8.93 -6.68
C MET A 85 12.51 10.35 -7.07
N PHE A 86 12.29 11.21 -6.07
CA PHE A 86 11.99 12.63 -6.29
C PHE A 86 13.23 13.45 -6.65
N PHE A 87 14.36 13.07 -6.06
CA PHE A 87 15.61 13.78 -6.18
C PHE A 87 16.75 12.79 -6.49
N ASP A 88 17.73 13.23 -7.27
CA ASP A 88 19.02 12.55 -7.38
C ASP A 88 19.92 12.83 -6.16
N GLU A 89 21.14 12.29 -6.18
CA GLU A 89 22.13 12.45 -5.08
C GLU A 89 22.56 13.92 -4.92
N GLU A 90 22.49 14.71 -5.98
CA GLU A 90 22.80 16.13 -6.01
C GLU A 90 21.63 17.03 -5.59
N GLY A 91 20.44 16.46 -5.38
CA GLY A 91 19.24 17.17 -4.96
C GLY A 91 18.44 17.82 -6.11
N ASN A 92 18.73 17.48 -7.37
CA ASN A 92 17.92 17.91 -8.50
C ASN A 92 16.62 17.12 -8.57
N VAL A 93 15.54 17.76 -9.02
CA VAL A 93 14.24 17.09 -9.19
C VAL A 93 14.28 16.13 -10.36
N THR A 94 14.06 14.83 -10.10
CA THR A 94 14.09 13.75 -11.10
C THR A 94 12.76 13.03 -11.29
N PHE A 95 11.69 13.53 -10.67
CA PHE A 95 10.37 12.90 -10.62
C PHE A 95 9.79 12.45 -11.99
N ASN A 96 10.02 13.21 -13.07
CA ASN A 96 9.47 12.89 -14.39
C ASN A 96 10.38 11.90 -15.15
N ASN A 97 10.26 10.61 -14.83
CA ASN A 97 11.07 9.53 -15.40
C ASN A 97 10.21 8.28 -15.72
N PRO A 98 10.74 7.31 -16.49
CA PRO A 98 10.02 6.09 -16.85
C PRO A 98 9.54 5.25 -15.65
N GLU A 99 10.31 5.20 -14.56
CA GLU A 99 9.97 4.44 -13.35
C GLU A 99 8.74 5.03 -12.65
N THR A 100 8.65 6.36 -12.54
CA THR A 100 7.47 7.07 -12.03
C THR A 100 6.26 6.79 -12.91
N ILE A 101 6.43 6.82 -14.25
CA ILE A 101 5.35 6.50 -15.19
C ILE A 101 4.84 5.09 -14.95
N GLN A 102 5.73 4.10 -14.87
CA GLN A 102 5.37 2.71 -14.59
C GLN A 102 4.59 2.56 -13.28
N ALA A 103 5.01 3.23 -12.21
CA ALA A 103 4.32 3.21 -10.92
C ALA A 103 2.90 3.80 -11.02
N MET A 104 2.74 4.91 -11.73
CA MET A 104 1.46 5.59 -11.88
C MET A 104 0.52 4.86 -12.85
N GLU A 105 1.06 4.14 -13.84
CA GLU A 105 0.26 3.24 -14.70
C GLU A 105 -0.30 2.07 -13.89
N MET A 106 0.51 1.42 -13.06
CA MET A 106 0.02 0.40 -12.12
C MET A 106 -1.06 0.97 -11.18
N TYR A 107 -0.84 2.17 -10.63
CA TYR A 107 -1.83 2.82 -9.77
C TYR A 107 -3.16 3.04 -10.53
N ARG A 108 -3.09 3.56 -11.75
CA ARG A 108 -4.25 3.79 -12.63
C ARG A 108 -4.99 2.50 -12.96
N ASP A 109 -4.25 1.45 -13.31
CA ASP A 109 -4.83 0.18 -13.74
C ASP A 109 -5.50 -0.52 -12.56
N LEU A 110 -4.89 -0.52 -11.37
CA LEU A 110 -5.54 -0.96 -10.14
C LEU A 110 -6.76 -0.10 -9.82
N PHE A 111 -6.70 1.21 -10.06
CA PHE A 111 -7.78 2.12 -9.68
C PHE A 111 -9.14 1.74 -10.29
N GLN A 112 -9.14 1.05 -11.44
CA GLN A 112 -10.34 0.54 -12.11
C GLN A 112 -11.15 -0.45 -11.26
N TYR A 113 -10.52 -1.05 -10.26
CA TYR A 113 -11.09 -2.09 -9.39
C TYR A 113 -11.49 -1.56 -8.01
N ASN A 114 -11.56 -0.24 -7.84
CA ASN A 114 -12.05 0.40 -6.61
C ASN A 114 -13.58 0.49 -6.55
N PRO A 115 -14.12 0.68 -5.34
CA PRO A 115 -15.50 1.14 -5.19
C PRO A 115 -15.75 2.50 -5.86
N PRO A 116 -16.97 2.74 -6.39
CA PRO A 116 -17.37 4.05 -6.87
C PRO A 116 -17.20 5.14 -5.81
N GLY A 117 -16.73 6.32 -6.20
CA GLY A 117 -16.48 7.44 -5.29
C GLY A 117 -15.07 7.47 -4.71
N ALA A 118 -14.23 6.46 -4.99
CA ALA A 118 -12.85 6.41 -4.53
C ALA A 118 -12.00 7.61 -4.98
N GLU A 119 -12.40 8.30 -6.04
CA GLU A 119 -11.75 9.52 -6.54
C GLU A 119 -11.77 10.68 -5.54
N ALA A 120 -12.67 10.64 -4.55
CA ALA A 120 -12.80 11.67 -3.52
C ALA A 120 -12.28 11.24 -2.14
N TRP A 121 -11.79 10.00 -2.01
CA TRP A 121 -11.47 9.43 -0.70
C TRP A 121 -10.29 10.09 0.00
N SER A 122 -10.39 10.11 1.32
CA SER A 122 -9.30 10.38 2.25
C SER A 122 -9.18 9.21 3.22
N TRP A 123 -8.68 9.44 4.43
CA TRP A 123 -8.33 8.39 5.40
C TRP A 123 -9.52 7.51 5.81
N GLY A 124 -10.70 8.09 6.02
CA GLY A 124 -11.83 7.39 6.63
C GLY A 124 -12.50 6.37 5.72
N GLU A 125 -12.61 6.67 4.43
CA GLU A 125 -13.42 5.87 3.50
C GLU A 125 -12.81 4.50 3.23
N ILE A 126 -11.48 4.39 3.14
CA ILE A 126 -10.80 3.09 3.00
C ILE A 126 -11.08 2.23 4.23
N GLU A 127 -10.92 2.78 5.44
CA GLU A 127 -11.20 2.04 6.69
C GLU A 127 -12.64 1.57 6.76
N LEU A 128 -13.61 2.42 6.42
CA LEU A 128 -15.04 2.09 6.44
C LEU A 128 -15.39 1.00 5.42
N ASN A 129 -14.85 1.06 4.20
CA ASN A 129 -15.14 0.06 3.17
C ASN A 129 -14.44 -1.27 3.45
N ILE A 130 -13.26 -1.22 4.07
CA ILE A 130 -12.65 -2.43 4.63
C ILE A 130 -13.57 -2.99 5.72
N MET A 131 -13.99 -2.20 6.72
CA MET A 131 -14.88 -2.65 7.81
C MET A 131 -16.20 -3.24 7.29
N ALA A 132 -16.76 -2.66 6.24
CA ALA A 132 -18.00 -3.14 5.61
C ALA A 132 -17.83 -4.43 4.80
N GLY A 133 -16.60 -4.98 4.71
CA GLY A 133 -16.32 -6.20 3.95
C GLY A 133 -16.27 -6.02 2.43
N LYS A 134 -16.25 -4.77 1.95
CA LYS A 134 -16.35 -4.44 0.52
C LYS A 134 -15.02 -4.48 -0.20
N ILE A 135 -13.91 -4.21 0.50
CA ILE A 135 -12.57 -4.21 -0.08
C ILE A 135 -11.85 -5.53 0.23
N ALA A 136 -11.34 -6.18 -0.82
CA ALA A 136 -10.58 -7.42 -0.70
C ALA A 136 -9.09 -7.19 -0.38
N MET A 137 -8.47 -6.16 -0.96
CA MET A 137 -7.06 -5.81 -0.75
C MET A 137 -6.88 -4.29 -0.63
N ALA A 138 -5.95 -3.82 0.20
CA ALA A 138 -5.57 -2.41 0.26
C ALA A 138 -4.14 -2.22 0.79
N PRO A 139 -3.31 -1.36 0.17
CA PRO A 139 -2.06 -0.90 0.77
C PRO A 139 -2.41 0.14 1.83
N TYR A 140 -2.54 -0.31 3.08
CA TYR A 140 -3.03 0.53 4.18
C TYR A 140 -2.30 0.22 5.50
N PHE A 141 -2.56 1.02 6.53
CA PHE A 141 -1.84 0.90 7.79
C PHE A 141 -2.21 -0.39 8.55
N PRO A 142 -1.21 -1.14 9.05
CA PRO A 142 -1.43 -2.34 9.85
C PRO A 142 -2.25 -2.14 11.12
N SER A 143 -2.32 -0.92 11.64
CA SER A 143 -3.12 -0.58 12.82
C SER A 143 -4.61 -0.91 12.65
N VAL A 144 -5.10 -0.97 11.42
CA VAL A 144 -6.49 -1.36 11.15
C VAL A 144 -6.71 -2.85 11.47
N GLN A 145 -5.70 -3.73 11.27
CA GLN A 145 -5.80 -5.14 11.65
C GLN A 145 -6.04 -5.35 13.14
N ARG A 146 -5.36 -4.58 14.01
CA ARG A 146 -5.58 -4.66 15.46
C ARG A 146 -7.02 -4.32 15.84
N ARG A 147 -7.67 -3.40 15.11
CA ARG A 147 -9.09 -3.10 15.31
C ARG A 147 -9.98 -4.27 14.86
N PHE A 148 -9.61 -4.98 13.79
CA PHE A 148 -10.35 -6.17 13.32
C PHE A 148 -10.24 -7.37 14.25
N ASP A 149 -9.06 -7.61 14.84
CA ASP A 149 -8.86 -8.73 15.78
C ASP A 149 -9.57 -8.53 17.13
N MET A 150 -9.88 -7.29 17.50
CA MET A 150 -10.50 -6.96 18.79
C MET A 150 -12.03 -6.87 18.75
N GLU A 151 -12.68 -6.77 17.58
CA GLU A 151 -14.10 -6.39 17.52
C GLU A 151 -15.05 -7.25 16.68
N LEU A 152 -14.64 -8.25 15.87
CA LEU A 152 -15.61 -8.98 15.02
C LEU A 152 -15.34 -10.48 14.82
N ASP A 153 -16.43 -11.20 14.51
CA ASP A 153 -16.54 -12.66 14.26
C ASP A 153 -15.57 -13.15 13.17
N SER A 154 -15.28 -14.46 13.12
CA SER A 154 -14.12 -15.03 12.41
C SER A 154 -14.00 -14.69 10.92
N ASP A 155 -15.10 -14.33 10.27
CA ASP A 155 -15.18 -14.06 8.83
C ASP A 155 -14.69 -12.64 8.45
N ALA A 156 -14.52 -11.75 9.44
CA ALA A 156 -14.01 -10.39 9.24
C ALA A 156 -12.47 -10.31 9.23
N LYS A 157 -11.76 -11.41 9.50
CA LYS A 157 -10.30 -11.44 9.65
C LYS A 157 -9.57 -10.96 8.40
N MET A 158 -8.55 -10.13 8.63
CA MET A 158 -7.63 -9.66 7.61
C MET A 158 -6.20 -10.05 7.95
N SER A 159 -5.39 -10.24 6.92
CA SER A 159 -3.98 -10.58 7.01
C SER A 159 -3.12 -9.47 6.40
N ILE A 160 -1.84 -9.43 6.76
CA ILE A 160 -0.89 -8.40 6.34
C ILE A 160 0.37 -9.03 5.74
N GLN A 161 0.86 -8.46 4.64
CA GLN A 161 2.19 -8.78 4.11
C GLN A 161 2.92 -7.54 3.58
N GLN A 162 4.25 -7.56 3.70
CA GLN A 162 5.11 -6.68 2.91
C GLN A 162 5.30 -7.28 1.52
N LEU A 163 4.94 -6.56 0.46
CA LEU A 163 5.30 -6.96 -0.91
C LEU A 163 6.82 -6.86 -1.05
N HIS A 164 7.48 -8.00 -1.31
CA HIS A 164 8.93 -8.06 -1.40
C HIS A 164 9.42 -7.71 -2.82
N HIS A 165 10.23 -6.66 -2.94
CA HIS A 165 11.22 -6.56 -4.03
C HIS A 165 12.64 -6.48 -3.46
N SER A 166 13.54 -7.25 -4.06
CA SER A 166 14.89 -7.60 -3.57
C SER A 166 15.90 -6.44 -3.54
N ASN A 167 15.51 -5.24 -3.96
CA ASN A 167 16.43 -4.10 -4.10
C ASN A 167 16.31 -3.03 -2.99
N LEU A 168 15.17 -2.93 -2.29
CA LEU A 168 14.99 -1.91 -1.23
C LEU A 168 15.88 -2.17 -0.01
N LEU A 169 16.06 -3.43 0.39
CA LEU A 169 16.98 -3.82 1.45
C LEU A 169 18.45 -3.51 1.10
N LYS A 170 18.83 -3.61 -0.18
CA LYS A 170 20.18 -3.26 -0.65
C LYS A 170 20.41 -1.76 -0.64
N ILE A 171 19.43 -0.96 -1.07
CA ILE A 171 19.55 0.51 -1.08
C ILE A 171 19.63 1.02 0.36
N LEU A 172 18.76 0.56 1.25
CA LEU A 172 18.78 0.92 2.68
C LEU A 172 20.10 0.49 3.36
N MET A 173 20.60 -0.72 3.09
CA MET A 173 21.91 -1.15 3.62
C MET A 173 23.09 -0.40 3.00
N SER A 174 23.01 0.00 1.74
CA SER A 174 24.09 0.76 1.07
C SER A 174 24.20 2.20 1.60
N GLN A 175 23.07 2.84 1.93
CA GLN A 175 23.07 4.15 2.58
C GLN A 175 23.57 4.08 4.03
N GLN A 176 23.35 2.95 4.71
CA GLN A 176 23.85 2.72 6.08
C GLN A 176 25.36 2.48 6.13
N LEU A 177 25.95 1.88 5.08
CA LEU A 177 27.41 1.70 4.94
C LEU A 177 28.14 2.97 4.46
N ALA A 178 27.44 3.89 3.78
CA ALA A 178 28.01 5.17 3.35
C ALA A 178 28.05 6.22 4.49
N LEU A 179 27.35 5.97 5.60
CA LEU A 179 27.24 6.84 6.76
C LEU A 179 27.99 6.30 8.01
N SER A 180 28.78 5.23 7.85
CA SER A 180 29.68 4.66 8.88
C SER A 180 31.14 4.77 8.46
#